data_AF-A0A3S0RZ53-F1
#
_entry.id   AF-A0A3S0RZ53-F1
#
_cell.length_a   1.000
_cell.length_b   1.000
_cell.length_c   1.000
_cell.angle_alpha   90.00
_cell.angle_beta   90.00
_cell.angle_gamma   90.00
#
_symmetry.space_group_name_H-M   'P 1'
#
loop_
_entity.id
_entity.type
_entity.pdbx_description
1 polymer ?
#
loop_
_entity_poly.entity_id
_entity_poly.type
_entity_poly.pdbx_seq_one_letter_code
_entity_poly.pdbx_strand_id
1 'polypeptide(L)'
;MKSADPETDKIIGNFTMRQLAELVEAHERYNRWNFQYPHPLTEGVTIYYTFDSEDGWKQWKEFQRTKGGAKIWGFTLVWEQTRGDTYDFIKMEKRATSSTAYKMSKLLPGFDEVKYKLAGCWPSTGSNPAQAAADVEALDILYRTLDKTSSSLSNWLSSTFAGLAVCGNCRHETTFPSPALRHFHERGLTVEGLKSRLRCERCGKKNALLLPVTLE
;
A
#
# COMPACT_ATOMS: atom_id res chain seq x y z
N MET A 1 -2.18 8.08 31.15
CA MET A 1 -1.67 7.17 30.11
C MET A 1 -0.38 7.76 29.59
N LYS A 2 0.76 7.07 29.78
CA LYS A 2 2.05 7.53 29.24
C LYS A 2 2.00 7.42 27.72
N SER A 3 2.34 8.49 27.02
CA SER A 3 2.58 8.50 25.58
C SER A 3 3.74 7.55 25.31
N ALA A 4 3.45 6.34 24.84
CA ALA A 4 4.45 5.41 24.34
C ALA A 4 5.08 6.04 23.11
N ASP A 5 6.40 6.19 23.13
CA ASP A 5 7.16 6.59 21.96
C ASP A 5 7.07 5.44 20.94
N PRO A 6 6.44 5.63 19.75
CA PRO A 6 6.14 4.56 18.79
C PRO A 6 7.32 3.68 18.34
N GLU A 7 8.55 4.16 18.56
CA GLU A 7 9.77 3.56 18.00
C GLU A 7 10.43 2.51 18.89
N THR A 8 10.11 2.42 20.19
CA THR A 8 10.84 1.54 21.12
C THR A 8 10.09 0.28 21.55
N ASP A 9 8.77 0.24 21.39
CA ASP A 9 7.97 -0.92 21.80
C ASP A 9 7.70 -1.86 20.61
N LYS A 10 8.20 -3.09 20.73
CA LYS A 10 7.85 -4.20 19.84
C LYS A 10 6.40 -4.62 20.12
N ILE A 11 5.56 -4.63 19.09
CA ILE A 11 4.11 -4.84 19.22
C ILE A 11 3.72 -6.27 18.85
N ILE A 12 4.22 -6.78 17.72
CA ILE A 12 3.96 -8.13 17.25
C ILE A 12 5.30 -8.78 16.93
N GLY A 13 5.70 -9.76 17.74
CA GLY A 13 7.04 -10.35 17.64
C GLY A 13 8.12 -9.29 17.80
N ASN A 14 8.90 -9.06 16.74
CA ASN A 14 9.97 -8.08 16.70
C ASN A 14 9.62 -6.77 15.97
N PHE A 15 8.36 -6.60 15.55
CA PHE A 15 7.93 -5.47 14.73
C PHE A 15 7.46 -4.29 15.58
N THR A 16 7.94 -3.09 15.24
CA THR A 16 7.41 -1.83 15.75
C THR A 16 6.13 -1.43 15.03
N MET A 17 5.41 -0.46 15.57
CA MET A 17 4.20 0.06 14.92
C MET A 17 4.46 0.58 13.51
N ARG A 18 5.59 1.26 13.32
CA ARG A 18 6.01 1.80 12.01
C ARG A 18 6.21 0.68 11.00
N GLN A 19 6.94 -0.36 11.38
CA GLN A 19 7.21 -1.49 10.48
C GLN A 19 5.92 -2.25 10.11
N LEU A 20 4.98 -2.37 11.05
CA LEU A 20 3.66 -2.94 10.73
C LEU A 20 2.88 -2.06 9.74
N ALA A 21 2.96 -0.74 9.85
CA ALA A 21 2.32 0.18 8.90
C ALA A 21 2.93 0.05 7.49
N GLU A 22 4.26 0.00 7.39
CA GLU A 22 4.98 -0.22 6.13
C GLU A 22 4.58 -1.56 5.48
N LEU A 23 4.45 -2.62 6.28
CA LEU A 23 4.00 -3.92 5.82
C LEU A 23 2.58 -3.88 5.26
N VAL A 24 1.66 -3.22 5.97
CA VAL A 24 0.26 -3.07 5.52
C VAL A 24 0.21 -2.31 4.19
N GLU A 25 0.99 -1.24 4.04
CA GLU A 25 1.10 -0.50 2.78
C GLU A 25 1.71 -1.35 1.65
N ALA A 26 2.72 -2.16 1.94
CA ALA A 26 3.28 -3.10 0.98
C ALA A 26 2.26 -4.15 0.56
N HIS A 27 1.49 -4.71 1.49
CA HIS A 27 0.41 -5.62 1.15
C HIS A 27 -0.65 -4.94 0.28
N GLU A 28 -1.07 -3.71 0.58
CA GLU A 28 -1.97 -2.93 -0.30
C GLU A 28 -1.39 -2.77 -1.70
N ARG A 29 -0.10 -2.44 -1.80
CA ARG A 29 0.60 -2.25 -3.09
C ARG A 29 0.59 -3.51 -3.94
N TYR A 30 0.84 -4.67 -3.33
CA TYR A 30 1.04 -5.94 -4.03
C TYR A 30 -0.20 -6.84 -4.08
N ASN A 31 -1.29 -6.51 -3.39
CA ASN A 31 -2.49 -7.36 -3.33
C ASN A 31 -3.81 -6.60 -3.49
N ARG A 32 -3.82 -5.26 -3.58
CA ARG A 32 -5.05 -4.47 -3.83
C ARG A 32 -5.18 -4.13 -5.32
N TRP A 33 -6.43 -4.10 -5.83
CA TRP A 33 -6.82 -3.65 -7.18
C TRP A 33 -6.44 -4.56 -8.37
N ASN A 34 -6.82 -5.84 -8.34
CA ASN A 34 -6.62 -6.87 -9.39
C ASN A 34 -5.19 -7.39 -9.55
N PHE A 35 -4.23 -6.86 -8.80
CA PHE A 35 -2.85 -7.33 -8.76
C PHE A 35 -2.68 -8.33 -7.64
N GLN A 36 -3.43 -9.44 -7.63
CA GLN A 36 -3.13 -10.49 -6.66
C GLN A 36 -1.79 -11.09 -7.06
N TYR A 37 -0.76 -10.90 -6.25
CA TYR A 37 0.43 -11.74 -6.34
C TYR A 37 0.07 -13.08 -5.68
N PRO A 38 -0.16 -14.16 -6.47
CA PRO A 38 -0.62 -15.42 -5.93
C PRO A 38 0.53 -16.07 -5.18
N HIS A 39 0.56 -15.91 -3.86
CA HIS A 39 1.55 -16.52 -3.00
C HIS A 39 0.87 -17.21 -1.81
N PRO A 40 1.28 -18.43 -1.42
CA PRO A 40 0.65 -19.13 -0.29
C PRO A 40 0.66 -18.33 1.03
N LEU A 41 1.64 -17.44 1.21
CA LEU A 41 1.70 -16.55 2.38
C LEU A 41 0.67 -15.41 2.33
N THR A 42 0.23 -14.99 1.15
CA THR A 42 -0.81 -13.94 1.00
C THR A 42 -2.22 -14.52 1.05
N GLU A 43 -2.35 -15.85 0.99
CA GLU A 43 -3.65 -16.52 1.08
C GLU A 43 -4.36 -16.25 2.41
N GLY A 44 -5.61 -15.79 2.31
CA GLY A 44 -6.46 -15.47 3.44
C GLY A 44 -6.08 -14.17 4.17
N VAL A 45 -5.02 -13.47 3.72
CA VAL A 45 -4.60 -12.17 4.27
C VAL A 45 -5.43 -11.06 3.63
N THR A 46 -6.00 -10.19 4.45
CA THR A 46 -6.95 -9.15 4.03
C THR A 46 -6.77 -7.88 4.85
N ILE A 47 -7.09 -6.74 4.23
CA ILE A 47 -7.19 -5.44 4.89
C ILE A 47 -8.63 -4.98 4.88
N TYR A 48 -9.18 -4.73 6.07
CA TYR A 48 -10.48 -4.08 6.24
C TYR A 48 -10.27 -2.61 6.62
N TYR A 49 -11.03 -1.74 5.96
CA TYR A 49 -11.07 -0.33 6.29
C TYR A 49 -12.31 -0.08 7.14
N THR A 50 -12.09 0.40 8.36
CA THR A 50 -13.16 0.93 9.19
C THR A 50 -13.00 2.44 9.27
N PHE A 51 -13.98 3.15 8.72
CA PHE A 51 -14.13 4.58 8.90
C PHE A 51 -15.15 4.80 9.99
N ASP A 52 -14.77 5.51 11.05
CA ASP A 52 -15.76 6.08 11.95
C ASP A 52 -16.18 7.42 11.35
N SER A 53 -17.34 7.45 10.69
CA SER A 53 -17.98 8.67 10.21
C SER A 53 -18.88 9.17 11.35
N GLU A 54 -18.62 10.34 11.93
CA GLU A 54 -19.19 11.59 11.39
C GLU A 54 -18.17 12.68 11.01
N ASP A 55 -16.93 12.64 11.51
CA ASP A 55 -16.02 13.80 11.41
C ASP A 55 -14.60 13.51 10.84
N GLY A 56 -14.28 12.27 10.44
CA GLY A 56 -13.03 11.97 9.69
C GLY A 56 -11.71 12.01 10.48
N TRP A 57 -11.76 12.23 11.80
CA TRP A 57 -10.57 12.40 12.64
C TRP A 57 -9.71 11.13 12.80
N LYS A 58 -10.25 9.93 12.57
CA LYS A 58 -9.51 8.66 12.70
C LYS A 58 -9.70 7.73 11.52
N GLN A 59 -8.65 7.00 11.17
CA GLN A 59 -8.67 5.93 10.19
C GLN A 59 -8.12 4.65 10.79
N TRP A 60 -8.79 3.54 10.49
CA TRP A 60 -8.46 2.23 11.03
C TRP A 60 -8.26 1.28 9.86
N LYS A 61 -7.14 0.56 9.87
CA LYS A 61 -6.89 -0.55 8.95
C LYS A 61 -6.69 -1.80 9.78
N GLU A 62 -7.64 -2.72 9.69
CA GLU A 62 -7.48 -4.05 10.28
C GLU A 62 -6.80 -4.97 9.26
N PHE A 63 -5.61 -5.42 9.60
CA PHE A 63 -4.86 -6.43 8.84
C PHE A 63 -5.04 -7.78 9.49
N GLN A 64 -5.61 -8.74 8.77
CA GLN A 64 -5.94 -10.05 9.33
C GLN A 64 -5.70 -11.20 8.35
N ARG A 65 -5.43 -12.37 8.90
CA ARG A 65 -5.41 -13.64 8.17
C ARG A 65 -6.57 -14.52 8.59
N THR A 66 -7.22 -15.12 7.60
CA THR A 66 -8.33 -16.05 7.77
C THR A 66 -8.03 -17.39 7.09
N LYS A 67 -8.62 -18.47 7.61
CA LYS A 67 -8.58 -19.80 6.98
C LYS A 67 -9.90 -20.51 7.23
N GLY A 68 -10.55 -20.99 6.17
CA GLY A 68 -11.87 -21.62 6.27
C GLY A 68 -12.93 -20.70 6.89
N GLY A 69 -12.83 -19.38 6.69
CA GLY A 69 -13.74 -18.39 7.27
C GLY A 69 -13.45 -17.99 8.72
N ALA A 70 -12.54 -18.68 9.42
CA ALA A 70 -12.14 -18.32 10.78
C ALA A 70 -10.93 -17.37 10.77
N LYS A 71 -10.95 -16.36 11.66
CA LYS A 71 -9.80 -15.47 11.91
C LYS A 71 -8.70 -16.26 12.63
N ILE A 72 -7.50 -16.29 12.05
CA ILE A 72 -6.30 -16.87 12.68
C ILE A 72 -5.62 -15.81 13.54
N TRP A 73 -5.39 -14.65 12.94
CA TRP A 73 -4.85 -13.47 13.61
C TRP A 73 -5.32 -12.20 12.91
N GLY A 74 -5.31 -11.10 13.66
CA GLY A 74 -5.53 -9.77 13.15
C GLY A 74 -4.90 -8.72 14.06
N PHE A 75 -4.59 -7.57 13.50
CA PHE A 75 -4.28 -6.36 14.26
C PHE A 75 -4.80 -5.15 13.52
N THR A 76 -5.09 -4.09 14.28
CA THR A 76 -5.65 -2.85 13.76
C THR A 76 -4.68 -1.71 13.99
N LEU A 77 -4.29 -1.06 12.90
CA LEU A 77 -3.50 0.17 12.93
C LEU A 77 -4.42 1.37 12.85
N VAL A 78 -4.00 2.45 13.52
CA VAL A 78 -4.84 3.60 13.80
C VAL A 78 -4.08 4.85 13.43
N TRP A 79 -4.69 5.68 12.63
CA TRP A 79 -4.18 6.98 12.26
C TRP A 79 -5.14 8.05 12.71
N GLU A 80 -4.61 9.10 13.32
CA GLU A 80 -5.37 10.24 13.80
C GLU A 80 -4.98 11.48 13.01
N GLN A 81 -5.97 12.31 12.69
CA GLN A 81 -5.73 13.58 12.02
C GLN A 81 -4.84 14.47 12.90
N THR A 82 -3.81 15.06 12.29
CA THR A 82 -2.88 15.97 12.94
C THR A 82 -2.89 17.32 12.23
N ARG A 83 -2.65 18.40 12.98
CA ARG A 83 -2.51 19.77 12.45
C ARG A 83 -1.06 20.26 12.39
N GLY A 84 -0.11 19.43 12.80
CA GLY A 84 1.31 19.78 12.84
C GLY A 84 2.09 19.43 11.57
N ASP A 85 3.39 19.71 11.59
CA ASP A 85 4.33 19.36 10.52
C ASP A 85 4.80 17.90 10.61
N THR A 86 4.56 17.24 11.73
CA THR A 86 4.80 15.80 11.88
C THR A 86 3.55 15.02 11.49
N TYR A 87 3.62 14.35 10.34
CA TYR A 87 2.58 13.49 9.80
C TYR A 87 3.21 12.32 9.04
N ASP A 88 2.45 11.26 8.85
CA ASP A 88 2.90 10.05 8.15
C ASP A 88 2.37 9.97 6.72
N PHE A 89 1.14 10.43 6.50
CA PHE A 89 0.60 10.59 5.16
C PHE A 89 -0.42 11.74 5.08
N ILE A 90 -0.69 12.16 3.84
CA ILE A 90 -1.72 13.15 3.50
C ILE A 90 -2.79 12.44 2.68
N LYS A 91 -4.05 12.66 3.02
CA LYS A 91 -5.20 12.21 2.24
C LYS A 91 -6.00 13.42 1.77
N MET A 92 -6.45 13.35 0.51
CA MET A 92 -7.42 14.31 -0.03
C MET A 92 -8.82 13.85 0.40
N GLU A 93 -9.49 14.62 1.26
CA GLU A 93 -10.86 14.31 1.69
C GLU A 93 -11.87 15.27 1.09
N LYS A 94 -13.04 14.76 0.68
CA LYS A 94 -14.09 15.62 0.12
C LYS A 94 -14.57 16.60 1.18
N ARG A 95 -14.68 17.87 0.82
CA ARG A 95 -15.19 18.93 1.68
C ARG A 95 -16.60 18.58 2.14
N ALA A 96 -16.83 18.46 3.45
CA ALA A 96 -18.17 18.40 4.01
C ALA A 96 -18.88 19.71 3.64
N THR A 97 -19.98 19.63 2.90
CA THR A 97 -20.72 20.79 2.36
C THR A 97 -21.62 21.46 3.41
N SER A 98 -21.25 21.42 4.69
CA SER A 98 -22.05 21.97 5.78
C SER A 98 -21.24 22.91 6.67
N SER A 99 -20.97 24.13 6.20
CA SER A 99 -21.14 25.38 6.99
C SER A 99 -20.60 26.62 6.26
N THR A 100 -21.54 27.49 5.89
CA THR A 100 -21.43 28.95 5.65
C THR A 100 -20.42 29.49 4.63
N ALA A 101 -20.98 30.02 3.55
CA ALA A 101 -20.36 30.48 2.31
C ALA A 101 -19.65 31.85 2.34
N TYR A 102 -18.96 32.23 3.43
CA TYR A 102 -18.31 33.55 3.51
C TYR A 102 -16.82 33.44 3.84
N LYS A 103 -16.02 33.06 2.83
CA LYS A 103 -14.62 33.48 2.55
C LYS A 103 -14.02 32.48 1.56
N MET A 104 -14.33 32.68 0.29
CA MET A 104 -13.69 31.98 -0.83
C MET A 104 -12.46 32.77 -1.29
N SER A 105 -11.25 32.23 -1.09
CA SER A 105 -10.07 32.62 -1.85
C SER A 105 -9.51 31.40 -2.58
N LYS A 106 -9.85 31.32 -3.88
CA LYS A 106 -9.15 30.65 -4.99
C LYS A 106 -8.23 29.45 -4.66
N LEU A 107 -8.80 28.28 -4.41
CA LEU A 107 -8.24 26.97 -4.78
C LEU A 107 -9.43 26.09 -5.24
N LEU A 108 -9.23 25.22 -6.23
CA LEU A 108 -10.27 24.42 -6.93
C LEU A 108 -11.21 23.64 -5.96
N PRO A 109 -12.49 23.43 -6.28
CA PRO A 109 -13.49 23.05 -5.28
C PRO A 109 -13.46 21.56 -4.92
N GLY A 110 -13.44 21.29 -3.62
CA GLY A 110 -14.13 20.13 -3.05
C GLY A 110 -13.26 19.13 -2.29
N PHE A 111 -11.96 19.36 -2.11
CA PHE A 111 -11.14 18.48 -1.28
C PHE A 111 -10.18 19.28 -0.38
N ASP A 112 -10.11 18.90 0.89
CA ASP A 112 -9.14 19.44 1.85
C ASP A 112 -8.00 18.41 2.04
N GLU A 113 -6.76 18.91 2.14
CA GLU A 113 -5.62 18.09 2.54
C GLU A 113 -5.70 17.79 4.02
N VAL A 114 -5.87 16.52 4.36
CA VAL A 114 -5.94 16.05 5.74
C VAL A 114 -4.69 15.24 6.04
N LYS A 115 -3.91 15.73 7.00
CA LYS A 115 -2.69 15.07 7.49
C LYS A 115 -3.06 14.06 8.57
N TYR A 116 -2.45 12.87 8.51
CA TYR A 116 -2.66 11.80 9.47
C TYR A 116 -1.33 11.36 10.09
N LYS A 117 -1.36 11.03 11.38
CA LYS A 117 -0.24 10.44 12.12
C LYS A 117 -0.68 9.12 12.75
N LEU A 118 0.19 8.13 12.69
CA LEU A 118 0.05 6.82 13.29
C LEU A 118 0.01 6.99 14.80
N ALA A 119 -1.09 6.55 15.39
CA ALA A 119 -1.46 6.81 16.78
C ALA A 119 -1.50 5.54 17.62
N GLY A 120 -1.73 4.38 17.02
CA GLY A 120 -1.82 3.13 17.78
C GLY A 120 -1.87 1.87 16.93
N CYS A 121 -1.66 0.74 17.61
CA CYS A 121 -1.88 -0.61 17.11
C CYS A 121 -2.57 -1.44 18.19
N TRP A 122 -3.61 -2.18 17.81
CA TRP A 122 -4.35 -3.07 18.71
C TRP A 122 -4.46 -4.46 18.11
N PRO A 123 -4.09 -5.54 18.83
CA PRO A 123 -4.36 -6.89 18.37
C PRO A 123 -5.87 -7.14 18.32
N SER A 124 -6.34 -7.82 17.28
CA SER A 124 -7.75 -8.18 17.15
C SER A 124 -8.11 -9.29 18.14
N THR A 125 -9.33 -9.26 18.67
CA THR A 125 -9.84 -10.31 19.57
C THR A 125 -9.77 -11.70 18.92
N GLY A 126 -9.36 -12.71 19.68
CA GLY A 126 -9.23 -14.09 19.20
C GLY A 126 -7.98 -14.35 18.34
N SER A 127 -7.06 -13.39 18.23
CA SER A 127 -5.81 -13.58 17.50
C SER A 127 -4.83 -14.48 18.24
N ASN A 128 -4.15 -15.36 17.51
CA ASN A 128 -2.97 -16.08 17.99
C ASN A 128 -1.70 -15.22 17.80
N PRO A 129 -1.09 -14.65 18.86
CA PRO A 129 0.03 -13.72 18.71
C PRO A 129 1.32 -14.36 18.18
N ALA A 130 1.57 -15.62 18.51
CA ALA A 130 2.75 -16.34 18.03
C ALA A 130 2.67 -16.60 16.52
N GLN A 131 1.48 -17.01 16.05
CA GLN A 131 1.24 -17.17 14.61
C GLN A 131 1.27 -15.83 13.88
N ALA A 132 0.72 -14.77 14.48
CA ALA A 132 0.78 -13.43 13.93
C ALA A 132 2.23 -12.99 13.71
N ALA A 133 3.11 -13.17 14.70
CA ALA A 133 4.52 -12.82 14.59
C ALA A 133 5.23 -13.56 13.46
N ALA A 134 5.06 -14.88 13.37
CA ALA A 134 5.69 -15.69 12.33
C ALA A 134 5.19 -15.33 10.92
N ASP A 135 3.88 -15.14 10.75
CA ASP A 135 3.30 -14.81 9.45
C ASP A 135 3.68 -13.39 9.00
N VAL A 136 3.67 -12.42 9.93
CA VAL A 136 4.10 -11.04 9.67
C VAL A 136 5.55 -10.98 9.23
N GLU A 137 6.43 -11.75 9.89
CA GLU A 137 7.84 -11.84 9.49
C GLU A 137 8.02 -12.42 8.08
N ALA A 138 7.31 -13.50 7.77
CA ALA A 138 7.35 -14.12 6.45
C ALA A 138 6.83 -13.17 5.36
N LEU A 139 5.77 -12.40 5.65
CA LEU A 139 5.22 -11.39 4.76
C LEU A 139 6.19 -10.21 4.55
N ASP A 140 6.87 -9.74 5.60
CA ASP A 140 7.87 -8.66 5.50
C ASP A 140 9.03 -9.06 4.58
N ILE A 141 9.57 -10.26 4.77
CA ILE A 141 10.64 -10.80 3.91
C ILE A 141 10.18 -10.89 2.47
N LEU A 142 8.96 -11.38 2.24
CA LEU A 142 8.37 -11.47 0.90
C LEU A 142 8.27 -10.10 0.25
N TYR A 143 7.66 -9.11 0.93
CA TYR A 143 7.47 -7.78 0.34
C TYR A 143 8.77 -7.02 0.15
N ARG A 144 9.74 -7.13 1.06
CA ARG A 144 11.08 -6.56 0.85
C ARG A 144 11.78 -7.17 -0.36
N THR A 145 11.61 -8.48 -0.56
CA THR A 145 12.14 -9.17 -1.74
C THR A 145 11.44 -8.66 -2.99
N LEU A 146 10.11 -8.51 -2.96
CA LEU A 146 9.33 -7.94 -4.06
C LEU A 146 9.70 -6.49 -4.34
N ASP A 147 9.95 -5.66 -3.33
CA ASP A 147 10.41 -4.27 -3.51
C ASP A 147 11.80 -4.28 -4.16
N LYS A 148 12.72 -5.11 -3.68
CA LYS A 148 14.06 -5.24 -4.26
C LYS A 148 14.00 -5.72 -5.71
N THR A 149 13.22 -6.76 -6.02
CA THR A 149 13.08 -7.23 -7.41
C THR A 149 12.36 -6.20 -8.25
N SER A 150 11.25 -5.63 -7.78
CA SER A 150 10.45 -4.64 -8.52
C SER A 150 11.14 -3.28 -8.73
N SER A 151 12.19 -2.96 -7.97
CA SER A 151 12.87 -1.65 -8.01
C SER A 151 13.73 -1.39 -9.24
N SER A 152 14.18 -2.43 -9.98
CA SER A 152 15.03 -2.22 -11.15
C SER A 152 14.78 -3.22 -12.28
N LEU A 153 14.88 -2.74 -13.53
CA LEU A 153 14.78 -3.60 -14.71
C LEU A 153 15.89 -4.66 -14.73
N SER A 154 17.08 -4.34 -14.20
CA SER A 154 18.18 -5.30 -14.10
C SER A 154 17.77 -6.53 -13.29
N ASN A 155 17.11 -6.33 -12.14
CA ASN A 155 16.60 -7.42 -11.31
C ASN A 155 15.47 -8.19 -12.01
N TRP A 156 14.66 -7.52 -12.84
CA TRP A 156 13.59 -8.21 -13.58
C TRP A 156 14.20 -9.16 -14.62
N LEU A 157 15.21 -8.67 -15.33
CA LEU A 157 15.90 -9.42 -16.37
C LEU A 157 16.69 -10.60 -15.79
N SER A 158 17.35 -10.43 -14.65
CA SER A 158 18.10 -11.54 -14.00
C SER A 158 17.18 -12.64 -13.47
N SER A 159 15.97 -12.28 -13.03
CA SER A 159 14.94 -13.22 -12.60
C SER A 159 13.97 -13.63 -13.72
N THR A 160 14.29 -13.34 -14.98
CA THR A 160 13.48 -13.70 -16.17
C THR A 160 12.03 -13.21 -16.15
N PHE A 161 11.74 -12.15 -15.38
CA PHE A 161 10.42 -11.55 -15.35
C PHE A 161 10.12 -10.77 -16.64
N ALA A 162 8.86 -10.77 -17.02
CA ALA A 162 8.26 -9.81 -17.92
C ALA A 162 7.71 -8.61 -17.12
N GLY A 163 7.31 -7.55 -17.81
CA GLY A 163 6.77 -6.35 -17.20
C GLY A 163 5.29 -6.22 -17.52
N LEU A 164 4.41 -6.35 -16.54
CA LEU A 164 3.00 -6.03 -16.69
C LEU A 164 2.79 -4.54 -16.46
N ALA A 165 2.30 -3.83 -17.48
CA ALA A 165 1.85 -2.46 -17.35
C ALA A 165 0.33 -2.39 -17.26
N VAL A 166 -0.18 -1.67 -16.27
CA VAL A 166 -1.61 -1.45 -16.08
C VAL A 166 -1.91 0.01 -15.93
N CYS A 167 -2.90 0.48 -16.68
CA CYS A 167 -3.38 1.84 -16.57
C CYS A 167 -4.11 2.05 -15.24
N GLY A 168 -3.61 2.96 -14.40
CA GLY A 168 -4.26 3.32 -13.13
C GLY A 168 -5.65 3.96 -13.30
N ASN A 169 -6.04 4.37 -14.51
CA ASN A 169 -7.34 4.98 -14.79
C ASN A 169 -8.37 3.96 -15.31
N CYS A 170 -8.11 3.33 -16.46
CA CYS A 170 -9.08 2.43 -17.11
C CYS A 170 -8.75 0.94 -16.96
N ARG A 171 -7.71 0.59 -16.17
CA ARG A 171 -7.29 -0.79 -15.91
C ARG A 171 -6.92 -1.59 -17.17
N HIS A 172 -6.64 -0.91 -18.28
CA HIS A 172 -6.10 -1.55 -19.47
C HIS A 172 -4.70 -2.10 -19.21
N GLU A 173 -4.45 -3.32 -19.63
CA GLU A 173 -3.23 -4.07 -19.33
C GLU A 173 -2.43 -4.35 -20.60
N THR A 174 -1.11 -4.36 -20.48
CA THR A 174 -0.19 -4.71 -21.56
C THR A 174 1.07 -5.31 -20.95
N THR A 175 1.56 -6.38 -21.56
CA THR A 175 2.77 -7.06 -21.11
C THR A 175 3.95 -6.69 -22.00
N PHE A 176 5.06 -6.32 -21.37
CA PHE A 176 6.37 -6.16 -21.97
C PHE A 176 7.18 -7.46 -21.76
N PRO A 177 7.45 -8.24 -22.81
CA PRO A 177 8.27 -9.44 -22.67
C PRO A 177 9.71 -9.06 -22.33
N SER A 178 10.47 -9.99 -21.72
CA SER A 178 11.83 -9.72 -21.26
C SER A 178 12.78 -9.14 -22.33
N PRO A 179 12.70 -9.50 -23.63
CA PRO A 179 13.50 -8.84 -24.67
C PRO A 179 13.20 -7.34 -24.82
N ALA A 180 11.93 -6.93 -24.72
CA ALA A 180 11.54 -5.52 -24.79
C ALA A 180 12.07 -4.75 -23.57
N LEU A 181 11.96 -5.36 -22.38
CA LEU A 181 12.54 -4.79 -21.15
C LEU A 181 14.06 -4.66 -21.23
N ARG A 182 14.74 -5.65 -21.84
CA ARG A 182 16.19 -5.61 -22.06
C ARG A 182 16.59 -4.42 -22.92
N HIS A 183 15.87 -4.19 -24.03
CA HIS A 183 16.09 -3.03 -24.88
C HIS A 183 15.92 -1.71 -24.11
N PHE A 184 14.93 -1.60 -23.23
CA PHE A 184 14.75 -0.41 -22.41
C PHE A 184 15.87 -0.23 -21.39
N HIS A 185 16.29 -1.31 -20.75
CA HIS A 185 17.39 -1.31 -19.78
C HIS A 185 18.72 -0.91 -20.43
N GLU A 186 19.05 -1.45 -21.61
CA GLU A 186 20.25 -1.10 -22.38
C GLU A 186 20.29 0.39 -22.79
N ARG A 187 19.12 1.03 -22.90
CA ARG A 187 18.98 2.46 -23.14
C ARG A 187 19.01 3.31 -21.86
N GLY A 188 19.36 2.71 -20.72
CA GLY A 188 19.48 3.37 -19.42
C GLY A 188 18.14 3.74 -18.77
N LEU A 189 17.03 3.13 -19.20
CA LEU A 189 15.74 3.37 -18.55
C LEU A 189 15.62 2.56 -17.26
N THR A 190 15.13 3.22 -16.21
CA THR A 190 14.70 2.56 -14.97
C THR A 190 13.23 2.18 -15.05
N VAL A 191 12.74 1.41 -14.08
CA VAL A 191 11.31 1.10 -13.94
C VAL A 191 10.47 2.39 -13.87
N GLU A 192 10.91 3.37 -13.07
CA GLU A 192 10.26 4.69 -12.98
C GLU A 192 10.41 5.52 -14.27
N GLY A 193 11.57 5.42 -14.92
CA GLY A 193 11.80 6.00 -16.24
C GLY A 193 10.85 5.47 -17.31
N LEU A 194 10.49 4.18 -17.24
CA LEU A 194 9.45 3.59 -18.08
C LEU A 194 8.05 4.08 -17.69
N LYS A 195 7.66 3.97 -16.41
CA LYS A 195 6.35 4.40 -15.92
C LYS A 195 6.00 5.84 -16.34
N SER A 196 6.95 6.77 -16.22
CA SER A 196 6.77 8.17 -16.60
C SER A 196 6.59 8.42 -18.10
N ARG A 197 7.05 7.49 -18.95
CA ARG A 197 6.97 7.56 -20.41
C ARG A 197 5.73 6.84 -20.97
N LEU A 198 5.18 5.88 -20.25
CA LEU A 198 4.01 5.12 -20.68
C LEU A 198 2.75 6.00 -20.76
N ARG A 199 2.00 5.84 -21.84
CA ARG A 199 0.65 6.36 -22.02
C ARG A 199 -0.28 5.20 -22.31
N CYS A 200 -1.43 5.18 -21.66
CA CYS A 200 -2.44 4.18 -21.95
C CYS A 200 -2.98 4.36 -23.38
N GLU A 201 -2.92 3.32 -24.19
CA GLU A 201 -3.46 3.35 -25.56
C GLU A 201 -4.98 3.59 -25.60
N ARG A 202 -5.70 3.14 -24.58
CA ARG A 202 -7.17 3.24 -24.51
C ARG A 202 -7.67 4.61 -24.05
N CYS A 203 -7.01 5.26 -23.08
CA CYS A 203 -7.47 6.52 -22.51
C CYS A 203 -6.48 7.69 -22.61
N GLY A 204 -5.29 7.49 -23.17
CA GLY A 204 -4.25 8.49 -23.37
C GLY A 204 -3.58 9.03 -22.10
N LYS A 205 -4.05 8.63 -20.92
CA LYS A 205 -3.55 9.12 -19.63
C LYS A 205 -2.18 8.51 -19.29
N LYS A 206 -1.36 9.32 -18.62
CA LYS A 206 -0.12 8.91 -17.96
C LYS A 206 -0.45 8.58 -16.51
N ASN A 207 -0.41 7.32 -16.16
CA ASN A 207 -0.46 6.81 -14.78
C ASN A 207 -0.33 5.28 -14.83
N ALA A 208 0.75 4.79 -15.44
CA ALA A 208 0.94 3.35 -15.58
C ALA A 208 1.60 2.80 -14.31
N LEU A 209 0.98 1.76 -13.75
CA LEU A 209 1.66 0.84 -12.85
C LEU A 209 2.48 -0.11 -13.72
N LEU A 210 3.70 -0.42 -13.29
CA LEU A 210 4.58 -1.37 -13.98
C LEU A 210 5.10 -2.34 -12.93
N LEU A 211 4.89 -3.64 -13.16
CA LEU A 211 5.13 -4.71 -12.20
C LEU A 211 5.90 -5.86 -12.87
N PRO A 212 6.78 -6.56 -12.13
CA PRO A 212 7.36 -7.80 -12.62
C PRO A 212 6.31 -8.92 -12.57
N VAL A 213 6.22 -9.72 -13.64
CA VAL A 213 5.36 -10.92 -13.72
C VAL A 213 6.11 -12.07 -14.38
N THR A 214 5.78 -13.30 -14.03
CA THR A 214 6.17 -14.48 -14.80
C THR A 214 5.19 -14.67 -15.95
N LEU A 215 5.70 -14.92 -17.16
CA LEU A 215 4.85 -15.41 -18.25
C LEU A 215 4.88 -16.93 -18.16
N GLU A 216 3.72 -17.53 -17.94
CA GLU A 216 3.51 -18.97 -18.13
C GLU A 216 3.69 -19.36 -19.61
#